data_AF-A0ABC8C0L0-F1
#
_entry.id   AF-A0ABC8C0L0-F1
#
_cell.length_a   1.000
_cell.length_b   1.000
_cell.length_c   1.000
_cell.angle_alpha   90.00
_cell.angle_beta   90.00
_cell.angle_gamma   90.00
#
_symmetry.space_group_name_H-M   'P 1'
#
loop_
_entity.id
_entity.type
_entity.pdbx_description
1 polymer ?
#
loop_
_entity_poly.entity_id
_entity_poly.type
_entity_poly.pdbx_seq_one_letter_code
_entity_poly.pdbx_strand_id
1 'polypeptide(L)'
;MDFLEPSPSSDPGDEEEAVRPGPWWRHTLWVVGVTALGVGLGWAGSLFRLGPDDYGLLAAAPGSPWPYLGVWAVTGLAAAAVLRTAAARVPVYSPGTITVVLTVVGTRLSLGWRPEAPVLAAMVAGVLVAAAVWAAIALRGKGVEPVGAGSSETA
;
A
#
# COMPACT_ATOMS: atom_id res chain seq x y z
N MET A 1 46.47 31.40 -36.58
CA MET A 1 45.03 31.28 -36.27
C MET A 1 44.85 29.89 -35.71
N ASP A 2 45.21 29.70 -34.44
CA ASP A 2 44.99 28.47 -33.69
C ASP A 2 43.53 28.48 -33.23
N PHE A 3 42.71 27.64 -33.85
CA PHE A 3 41.29 27.53 -33.53
C PHE A 3 40.98 26.09 -33.09
N LEU A 4 40.82 25.97 -31.76
CA LEU A 4 40.03 24.99 -31.01
C LEU A 4 40.52 23.54 -31.00
N GLU A 5 41.28 23.21 -29.95
CA GLU A 5 41.30 21.86 -29.38
C GLU A 5 39.87 21.44 -28.98
N PRO A 6 39.43 20.21 -29.29
CA PRO A 6 38.19 19.68 -28.74
C PRO A 6 38.37 19.52 -27.23
N SER A 7 37.72 20.38 -26.44
CA SER A 7 37.56 20.16 -25.00
C SER A 7 37.03 18.75 -24.78
N PRO A 8 37.61 17.95 -23.87
CA PRO A 8 36.97 16.71 -23.46
C PRO A 8 35.60 17.10 -22.93
N SER A 9 34.54 16.56 -23.54
CA SER A 9 33.23 16.51 -22.91
C SER A 9 33.45 15.79 -21.60
N SER A 10 33.56 16.57 -20.52
CA SER A 10 33.30 16.11 -19.17
C SER A 10 31.87 15.59 -19.21
N ASP A 11 31.76 14.32 -19.58
CA ASP A 11 30.64 13.46 -19.29
C ASP A 11 30.35 13.71 -17.80
N PRO A 12 29.28 14.43 -17.45
CA PRO A 12 28.87 14.48 -16.07
C PRO A 12 28.44 13.04 -15.83
N GLY A 13 29.36 12.28 -15.25
CA GLY A 13 29.16 10.87 -14.99
C GLY A 13 27.78 10.68 -14.41
N ASP A 14 27.17 9.57 -14.80
CA ASP A 14 25.96 8.98 -14.25
C ASP A 14 25.98 9.02 -12.70
N GLU A 15 25.78 10.21 -12.14
CA GLU A 15 25.31 10.43 -10.80
C GLU A 15 23.88 9.94 -10.91
N GLU A 16 23.71 8.64 -10.71
CA GLU A 16 22.46 8.05 -10.25
C GLU A 16 21.96 8.97 -9.15
N GLU A 17 21.09 9.91 -9.52
CA GLU A 17 20.63 11.00 -8.68
C GLU A 17 19.93 10.29 -7.53
N ALA A 18 20.66 10.11 -6.43
CA ALA A 18 20.25 9.24 -5.34
C ALA A 18 19.04 9.92 -4.71
N VAL A 19 17.85 9.56 -5.21
CA VAL A 19 16.58 10.21 -4.91
C VAL A 19 16.46 10.27 -3.41
N ARG A 20 16.70 11.47 -2.86
CA ARG A 20 16.82 11.65 -1.43
C ARG A 20 15.48 11.24 -0.82
N PRO A 21 15.43 10.18 0.01
CA PRO A 21 14.16 9.71 0.54
C PRO A 21 13.52 10.87 1.29
N GLY A 22 12.27 11.17 0.94
CA GLY A 22 11.54 12.27 1.54
C GLY A 22 11.51 12.16 3.07
N PRO A 23 11.25 13.26 3.80
CA PRO A 23 11.24 13.25 5.26
C PRO A 23 10.39 12.11 5.82
N TRP A 24 10.95 11.29 6.71
CA TRP A 24 10.30 10.11 7.30
C TRP A 24 8.91 10.43 7.86
N TRP A 25 8.72 11.63 8.41
CA TRP A 25 7.43 12.12 8.89
C TRP A 25 6.31 12.10 7.84
N ARG A 26 6.60 12.41 6.57
CA ARG A 26 5.60 12.35 5.49
C ARG A 26 5.11 10.92 5.25
N HIS A 27 6.01 9.94 5.35
CA HIS A 27 5.66 8.52 5.20
C HIS A 27 4.81 8.05 6.37
N THR A 28 5.20 8.44 7.59
CA THR A 28 4.45 8.11 8.81
C THR A 28 3.06 8.74 8.79
N LEU A 29 2.94 10.03 8.49
CA LEU A 29 1.64 10.71 8.39
C LEU A 29 0.74 10.08 7.32
N TRP A 30 1.31 9.69 6.18
CA TRP A 30 0.55 9.02 5.14
C TRP A 30 0.02 7.67 5.63
N VAL A 31 0.87 6.85 6.26
CA VAL A 31 0.49 5.54 6.80
C VAL A 31 -0.62 5.67 7.85
N VAL A 32 -0.47 6.61 8.78
CA VAL A 32 -1.46 6.89 9.81
C VAL A 32 -2.76 7.40 9.19
N GLY A 33 -2.69 8.36 8.26
CA GLY A 33 -3.86 8.96 7.62
C GLY A 33 -4.67 7.95 6.82
N VAL A 34 -4.02 7.12 6.00
CA VAL A 34 -4.68 6.09 5.18
C VAL A 34 -5.33 5.02 6.07
N THR A 35 -4.63 4.62 7.14
CA THR A 35 -5.17 3.64 8.10
C THR A 35 -6.39 4.20 8.84
N ALA A 36 -6.27 5.42 9.38
CA ALA A 36 -7.35 6.08 10.10
C ALA A 36 -8.58 6.29 9.19
N LEU A 37 -8.35 6.65 7.93
CA LEU A 37 -9.41 6.78 6.94
C LEU A 37 -10.12 5.46 6.70
N GLY A 38 -9.38 4.37 6.46
CA GLY A 38 -9.98 3.06 6.18
C GLY A 38 -10.72 2.45 7.37
N VAL A 39 -10.13 2.50 8.57
CA VAL A 39 -10.78 2.05 9.80
C VAL A 39 -11.99 2.92 10.13
N GLY A 40 -11.86 4.25 9.98
CA GLY A 40 -12.94 5.20 10.23
C GLY A 40 -14.13 4.99 9.29
N LEU A 41 -13.89 4.80 7.99
CA LEU A 41 -14.93 4.48 7.01
C LEU A 41 -15.58 3.12 7.29
N GLY A 42 -14.79 2.10 7.62
CA GLY A 42 -15.31 0.78 7.98
C GLY A 42 -16.18 0.82 9.24
N TRP A 43 -15.78 1.60 10.24
CA TRP A 43 -16.55 1.85 11.45
C TRP A 43 -17.83 2.65 11.16
N ALA A 44 -17.74 3.79 10.48
CA ALA A 44 -18.89 4.61 10.11
C ALA A 44 -19.90 3.82 9.27
N GLY A 45 -19.43 3.05 8.29
CA GLY A 45 -20.26 2.16 7.49
C GLY A 45 -20.89 1.03 8.30
N SER A 46 -20.32 0.65 9.45
CA SER A 46 -20.88 -0.34 10.37
C SER A 46 -22.05 0.19 11.20
N LEU A 47 -22.18 1.51 11.34
CA LEU A 47 -23.29 2.12 12.09
C LEU A 47 -24.63 1.95 11.38
N PHE A 48 -24.60 1.67 10.07
CA PHE A 48 -25.79 1.53 9.26
C PHE A 48 -25.89 0.13 8.65
N ARG A 49 -27.11 -0.36 8.53
CA ARG A 49 -27.42 -1.53 7.71
C ARG A 49 -27.31 -1.13 6.24
N LEU A 50 -26.61 -1.93 5.44
CA LEU A 50 -26.51 -1.71 3.99
C LEU A 50 -27.17 -2.87 3.25
N GLY A 51 -28.25 -2.59 2.53
CA GLY A 51 -28.98 -3.57 1.74
C GLY A 51 -30.19 -4.20 2.46
N PRO A 52 -30.93 -5.10 1.77
CA PRO A 52 -32.21 -5.64 2.22
C PRO A 52 -32.15 -6.44 3.53
N ASP A 53 -33.31 -6.66 4.15
CA ASP A 53 -33.36 -7.28 5.48
C ASP A 53 -32.93 -8.75 5.53
N ASP A 54 -32.92 -9.44 4.39
CA ASP A 54 -32.58 -10.86 4.33
C ASP A 54 -31.10 -11.12 3.98
N TYR A 55 -30.43 -10.18 3.32
CA TYR A 55 -29.06 -10.38 2.78
C TYR A 55 -28.18 -9.12 2.79
N GLY A 56 -28.64 -8.04 3.42
CA GLY A 56 -27.84 -6.83 3.62
C GLY A 56 -26.71 -7.04 4.63
N LEU A 57 -25.66 -6.23 4.51
CA LEU A 57 -24.61 -6.12 5.51
C LEU A 57 -25.20 -5.57 6.80
N LEU A 58 -25.21 -6.43 7.82
CA LEU A 58 -25.73 -6.14 9.16
C LEU A 58 -25.04 -4.91 9.76
N ALA A 59 -25.78 -4.06 10.45
CA ALA A 59 -25.19 -3.05 11.32
C ALA A 59 -24.28 -3.72 12.38
N ALA A 60 -23.44 -2.92 13.04
CA ALA A 60 -22.52 -3.43 14.05
C ALA A 60 -23.28 -4.27 15.09
N ALA A 61 -22.82 -5.51 15.30
CA ALA A 61 -23.43 -6.38 16.27
C ALA A 61 -23.23 -5.83 17.70
N PRO A 62 -24.18 -6.10 18.62
CA PRO A 62 -24.09 -5.66 20.00
C PRO A 62 -22.76 -6.02 20.67
N GLY A 63 -22.27 -5.14 21.54
CA GLY A 63 -21.01 -5.32 22.29
C GLY A 63 -19.90 -4.32 21.94
N SER A 64 -18.78 -4.41 22.65
CA SER A 64 -17.68 -3.43 22.54
C SER A 64 -16.96 -3.51 21.20
N PRO A 65 -16.96 -2.47 20.34
CA PRO A 65 -16.29 -2.46 19.03
C PRO A 65 -14.75 -2.33 19.12
N TRP A 66 -14.26 -1.84 20.25
CA TRP A 66 -12.87 -1.42 20.43
C TRP A 66 -11.80 -2.49 20.16
N PRO A 67 -11.98 -3.77 20.55
CA PRO A 67 -10.98 -4.79 20.28
C PRO A 67 -10.74 -4.98 18.77
N TYR A 68 -11.81 -4.97 17.98
CA TYR A 68 -11.73 -5.14 16.53
C TYR A 68 -11.16 -3.89 15.86
N LEU A 69 -11.55 -2.70 16.31
CA LEU A 69 -10.96 -1.44 15.83
C LEU A 69 -9.45 -1.38 16.10
N GLY A 70 -9.01 -1.84 17.28
CA GLY A 70 -7.58 -1.93 17.61
C GLY A 70 -6.83 -2.89 16.70
N VAL A 71 -7.36 -4.08 16.47
CA VAL A 71 -6.77 -5.08 15.56
C VAL A 71 -6.66 -4.53 14.13
N TRP A 72 -7.70 -3.89 13.62
CA TRP A 72 -7.70 -3.33 12.27
C TRP A 72 -6.84 -2.08 12.13
N ALA A 73 -6.69 -1.28 13.19
CA ALA A 73 -5.72 -0.18 13.22
C ALA A 73 -4.28 -0.70 13.12
N VAL A 74 -3.90 -1.69 13.93
CA VAL A 74 -2.54 -2.29 13.87
C VAL A 74 -2.29 -2.94 12.51
N THR A 75 -3.27 -3.70 12.00
CA THR A 75 -3.17 -4.37 10.71
C THR A 75 -3.06 -3.38 9.55
N GLY A 76 -3.86 -2.32 9.57
CA GLY A 76 -3.81 -1.25 8.58
C GLY A 76 -2.49 -0.52 8.57
N LEU A 77 -1.93 -0.20 9.76
CA LEU A 77 -0.60 0.40 9.87
C LEU A 77 0.47 -0.50 9.26
N ALA A 78 0.44 -1.80 9.56
CA ALA A 78 1.39 -2.77 9.03
C ALA A 78 1.28 -2.89 7.50
N ALA A 79 0.07 -3.06 6.96
CA ALA A 79 -0.16 -3.16 5.52
C ALA A 79 0.24 -1.87 4.77
N ALA A 80 -0.15 -0.71 5.30
CA ALA A 80 0.21 0.60 4.76
C ALA A 80 1.72 0.82 4.77
N ALA A 81 2.42 0.41 5.83
CA ALA A 81 3.87 0.50 5.92
C ALA A 81 4.57 -0.39 4.87
N VAL A 82 4.13 -1.64 4.71
CA VAL A 82 4.64 -2.56 3.69
C VAL A 82 4.44 -1.99 2.28
N LEU A 83 3.25 -1.48 1.99
CA LEU A 83 2.98 -0.89 0.67
C LEU A 83 3.72 0.44 0.47
N ARG A 84 3.86 1.27 1.51
CA ARG A 84 4.55 2.56 1.42
C ARG A 84 6.06 2.40 1.24
N THR A 85 6.65 1.39 1.86
CA THR A 85 8.07 1.04 1.68
C THR A 85 8.34 0.49 0.28
N ALA A 86 7.46 -0.35 -0.26
CA ALA A 86 7.53 -0.76 -1.66
C ALA A 86 7.36 0.44 -2.62
N ALA A 87 6.39 1.32 -2.35
CA ALA A 87 6.12 2.52 -3.14
C ALA A 87 7.23 3.58 -3.08
N ALA A 88 8.07 3.56 -2.04
CA ALA A 88 9.26 4.41 -1.97
C ALA A 88 10.37 3.91 -2.91
N ARG A 89 10.31 2.65 -3.34
CA ARG A 89 11.32 2.02 -4.21
C ARG A 89 10.85 1.92 -5.66
N VAL A 90 9.56 1.76 -5.92
CA VAL A 90 8.98 1.56 -7.25
C VAL A 90 7.65 2.31 -7.34
N PRO A 91 7.23 2.83 -8.50
CA PRO A 91 5.88 3.34 -8.69
C PRO A 91 4.84 2.21 -8.48
N VAL A 92 4.33 2.08 -7.26
CA VAL A 92 3.22 1.16 -6.96
C VAL A 92 1.94 1.83 -7.42
N TYR A 93 1.14 1.15 -8.24
CA TYR A 93 -0.19 1.63 -8.59
C TYR A 93 -1.09 1.63 -7.34
N SER A 94 -1.56 2.82 -6.96
CA SER A 94 -2.58 3.09 -5.93
C SER A 94 -2.44 2.36 -4.56
N PRO A 95 -1.27 2.42 -3.88
CA PRO A 95 -1.06 1.73 -2.59
C PRO A 95 -2.03 2.18 -1.48
N GLY A 96 -2.48 3.44 -1.53
CA GLY A 96 -3.47 3.98 -0.60
C GLY A 96 -4.83 3.30 -0.76
N THR A 97 -5.32 3.20 -1.99
CA THR A 97 -6.63 2.60 -2.30
C THR A 97 -6.71 1.16 -1.81
N ILE A 98 -5.67 0.36 -2.08
CA ILE A 98 -5.62 -1.05 -1.64
C ILE A 98 -5.72 -1.14 -0.12
N THR A 99 -4.92 -0.34 0.59
CA THR A 99 -4.93 -0.31 2.07
C THR A 99 -6.31 0.09 2.59
N VAL A 100 -6.92 1.13 2.04
CA VAL A 100 -8.25 1.59 2.45
C VAL A 100 -9.29 0.51 2.21
N VAL A 101 -9.33 -0.13 1.03
CA VAL A 101 -10.30 -1.18 0.73
C VAL A 101 -10.17 -2.35 1.70
N LEU A 102 -8.94 -2.84 1.94
CA LEU A 102 -8.70 -3.96 2.84
C LEU A 102 -9.13 -3.64 4.28
N THR A 103 -8.78 -2.45 4.78
CA THR A 103 -9.12 -2.03 6.14
C THR A 103 -10.60 -1.72 6.32
N VAL A 104 -11.26 -1.09 5.33
CA VAL A 104 -12.71 -0.85 5.34
C VAL A 104 -13.46 -2.16 5.40
N VAL A 105 -13.18 -3.09 4.49
CA VAL A 105 -13.87 -4.39 4.40
C VAL A 105 -13.63 -5.20 5.68
N GLY A 106 -12.38 -5.30 6.11
CA GLY A 106 -12.00 -6.02 7.32
C GLY A 106 -12.70 -5.49 8.58
N THR A 107 -12.64 -4.17 8.79
CA THR A 107 -13.29 -3.49 9.91
C THR A 107 -14.80 -3.69 9.86
N ARG A 108 -15.40 -3.50 8.69
CA ARG A 108 -16.86 -3.58 8.51
C ARG A 108 -17.40 -4.98 8.80
N LEU A 109 -16.74 -6.01 8.27
CA LEU A 109 -17.10 -7.41 8.49
C LEU A 109 -16.92 -7.79 9.96
N SER A 110 -15.81 -7.37 10.56
CA SER A 110 -15.50 -7.72 11.95
C SER A 110 -16.47 -7.09 12.95
N LEU A 111 -16.92 -5.87 12.69
CA LEU A 111 -17.93 -5.20 13.53
C LEU A 111 -19.33 -5.76 13.32
N GLY A 112 -19.67 -6.21 12.10
CA GLY A 112 -20.97 -6.82 11.80
C GLY A 112 -21.12 -8.25 12.33
N TRP A 113 -20.06 -9.07 12.22
CA TRP A 113 -20.13 -10.51 12.52
C TRP A 113 -19.43 -10.93 13.81
N ARG A 114 -18.55 -10.09 14.37
CA ARG A 114 -17.79 -10.38 15.59
C ARG A 114 -17.08 -11.75 15.54
N PRO A 115 -16.19 -11.95 14.56
CA PRO A 115 -15.51 -13.22 14.41
C PRO A 115 -14.77 -13.58 15.69
N GLU A 116 -14.73 -14.88 15.98
CA GLU A 116 -13.87 -15.44 17.01
C GLU A 116 -12.39 -15.22 16.66
N ALA A 117 -11.52 -15.28 17.68
CA ALA A 117 -10.09 -15.04 17.54
C ALA A 117 -9.40 -15.78 16.36
N PRO A 118 -9.63 -17.09 16.10
CA PRO A 118 -8.97 -17.77 14.98
C PRO A 118 -9.41 -17.22 13.62
N VAL A 119 -10.70 -16.88 13.47
CA VAL A 119 -11.23 -16.32 12.22
C VAL A 119 -10.68 -14.92 11.99
N LEU A 120 -10.63 -14.09 13.04
CA LEU A 120 -10.03 -12.76 12.96
C LEU A 120 -8.54 -12.84 12.60
N ALA A 121 -7.79 -13.77 13.19
CA ALA A 121 -6.38 -13.99 12.88
C ALA A 121 -6.18 -14.39 11.42
N ALA A 122 -7.03 -15.27 10.87
CA ALA A 122 -6.98 -15.65 9.47
C ALA A 122 -7.26 -14.46 8.53
N MET A 123 -8.23 -13.60 8.87
CA MET A 123 -8.50 -12.37 8.11
C MET A 123 -7.30 -11.42 8.10
N VAL A 124 -6.69 -11.20 9.27
CA VAL A 124 -5.47 -10.37 9.40
C VAL A 124 -4.34 -10.95 8.57
N ALA A 125 -4.09 -12.25 8.68
CA ALA A 125 -3.07 -12.94 7.90
C ALA A 125 -3.31 -12.78 6.39
N GLY A 126 -4.54 -12.96 5.93
CA GLY A 126 -4.92 -12.79 4.53
C GLY A 126 -4.62 -11.38 4.01
N VAL A 127 -4.93 -10.34 4.79
CA VAL A 127 -4.65 -8.93 4.44
C VAL A 127 -3.15 -8.67 4.37
N LEU A 128 -2.37 -9.16 5.33
CA LEU A 128 -0.92 -8.99 5.34
C LEU A 128 -0.25 -9.74 4.19
N VAL A 129 -0.70 -10.95 3.88
CA VAL A 129 -0.24 -11.73 2.72
C VAL A 129 -0.57 -10.99 1.42
N ALA A 130 -1.80 -10.48 1.27
CA ALA A 130 -2.18 -9.72 0.07
C ALA A 130 -1.30 -8.48 -0.11
N ALA A 131 -1.04 -7.72 0.97
CA ALA A 131 -0.15 -6.56 0.93
C ALA A 131 1.30 -6.95 0.57
N ALA A 132 1.81 -8.05 1.14
CA ALA A 132 3.15 -8.55 0.85
C ALA A 132 3.30 -9.05 -0.59
N VAL A 133 2.30 -9.78 -1.10
CA VAL A 133 2.27 -10.25 -2.50
C VAL A 133 2.24 -9.06 -3.45
N TRP A 134 1.42 -8.04 -3.17
CA TRP A 134 1.36 -6.84 -4.00
C TRP A 134 2.68 -6.07 -4.01
N ALA A 135 3.30 -5.91 -2.84
CA ALA A 135 4.63 -5.33 -2.72
C ALA A 135 5.67 -6.14 -3.52
N ALA A 136 5.64 -7.47 -3.43
CA ALA A 136 6.55 -8.34 -4.16
C ALA A 136 6.36 -8.27 -5.68
N ILE A 137 5.11 -8.20 -6.17
CA ILE A 137 4.81 -8.02 -7.60
C ILE A 137 5.37 -6.68 -8.09
N ALA A 138 5.12 -5.59 -7.36
CA ALA A 138 5.62 -4.26 -7.72
C ALA A 138 7.16 -4.22 -7.76
N LEU A 139 7.83 -4.89 -6.82
CA LEU A 139 9.29 -4.99 -6.79
C LEU A 139 9.85 -5.83 -7.93
N ARG A 140 9.15 -6.89 -8.36
CA ARG A 140 9.57 -7.73 -9.50
C ARG A 140 9.51 -6.99 -10.84
N GLY A 141 8.65 -5.99 -10.99
CA GLY A 141 8.59 -5.16 -12.20
C GLY A 141 9.89 -4.40 -12.52
N LYS A 142 10.74 -4.14 -11.52
CA LYS A 142 12.08 -3.56 -11.73
C LYS A 142 13.12 -4.54 -12.29
N GLY A 143 12.89 -5.85 -12.17
CA GLY A 143 13.82 -6.88 -12.62
C GLY A 143 13.62 -7.32 -14.08
N VAL A 144 12.62 -6.77 -14.77
CA VAL A 144 12.28 -7.10 -16.16
C VAL A 144 12.43 -5.86 -17.04
N GLU A 145 13.60 -5.24 -17.03
CA GLU A 145 14.04 -4.48 -18.20
C GLU A 145 14.62 -5.50 -19.20
N PRO A 146 14.19 -5.49 -20.47
CA PRO A 146 14.72 -6.39 -21.46
C PRO A 146 16.20 -6.05 -21.68
N VAL A 147 17.08 -6.96 -21.27
CA VAL A 147 18.46 -7.00 -21.76
C VAL A 147 18.39 -7.21 -23.27
N GLY A 148 18.60 -6.15 -24.03
CA GLY A 148 18.73 -6.22 -25.48
C GLY A 148 17.81 -5.29 -26.26
N ALA A 149 18.08 -3.99 -26.19
CA ALA A 149 18.05 -3.16 -27.39
C ALA A 149 19.50 -2.76 -27.69
N GLY A 150 20.33 -3.78 -27.89
CA GLY A 150 21.67 -3.62 -28.43
C GLY A 150 21.54 -3.00 -29.82
N SER A 151 22.21 -1.87 -29.96
CA SER A 151 22.66 -1.30 -31.22
C SER A 151 23.08 -2.40 -32.19
N SER A 152 22.28 -2.61 -33.24
CA SER A 152 22.72 -3.24 -34.48
C SER A 152 22.33 -2.33 -35.63
N GLU A 153 23.21 -1.37 -35.91
CA GLU A 153 23.85 -1.15 -37.21
C GLU A 153 23.10 -1.61 -38.48
N THR A 154 22.87 -0.67 -39.40
CA THR A 154 23.11 -0.81 -40.86
C THR A 154 23.15 0.61 -41.43
N ALA A 155 24.33 1.14 -41.76
CA ALA A 155 25.11 0.94 -43.01
C ALA A 155 24.79 2.03 -44.04
#